data_AF-A0A162UJS2-F1
#
_entry.id   AF-A0A162UJS2-F1
#
_cell.length_a   1.000
_cell.length_b   1.000
_cell.length_c   1.000
_cell.angle_alpha   90.00
_cell.angle_beta   90.00
_cell.angle_gamma   90.00
#
_symmetry.space_group_name_H-M   'P 1'
#
loop_
_entity.id
_entity.type
_entity.pdbx_description
1 polymer ?
#
loop_
_entity_poly.entity_id
_entity_poly.type
_entity_poly.pdbx_seq_one_letter_code
_entity_poly.pdbx_strand_id
1 'polypeptide(L)'
;MKYSVESTPTAASSLHPHLHTSLTIEQPQTNCYFDLLYELPPSVFVDPNQLTSLYRQVAVYGETDLEAPLEHVQEKRGSVVHLRFSSLPSEVDLPLHLRYQSPSIYSSYRPITIPRPLAGWTCTNSPGFPPLLTNTLTLLPHNTSYATFDPIPQENSKLTLQVPVGRVGDMSIVEIGTLGCVTLGTLWIMVALWASIIKRRRYEAKGKRRKSE
;
A
#
# COMPACT_ATOMS: atom_id res chain seq x y z
N MET A 1 16.79 31.52 -4.39
CA MET A 1 16.90 30.12 -4.84
C MET A 1 15.49 29.58 -5.00
N LYS A 2 15.11 29.14 -6.19
CA LYS A 2 13.75 28.64 -6.44
C LYS A 2 13.78 27.12 -6.33
N TYR A 3 13.14 26.60 -5.29
CA TYR A 3 12.90 25.17 -5.10
C TYR A 3 11.39 24.95 -5.09
N SER A 4 10.88 24.01 -5.87
CA SER A 4 9.48 23.58 -5.78
C SER A 4 9.39 22.06 -5.80
N VAL A 5 8.59 21.55 -4.86
CA VAL A 5 8.27 20.12 -4.73
C VAL A 5 6.77 20.02 -4.82
N GLU A 6 6.26 19.42 -5.89
CA GLU A 6 4.83 19.24 -6.11
C GLU A 6 4.49 17.77 -6.14
N SER A 7 3.49 17.39 -5.34
CA SER A 7 3.02 16.01 -5.28
C SER A 7 1.57 15.93 -5.71
N THR A 8 1.28 15.06 -6.67
CA THR A 8 -0.06 14.83 -7.23
C THR A 8 -0.36 13.34 -7.26
N PRO A 9 -1.55 12.91 -6.77
CA PRO A 9 -1.96 11.54 -6.86
C PRO A 9 -2.54 11.26 -8.25
N THR A 10 -2.10 10.18 -8.87
CA THR A 10 -2.76 9.61 -10.04
C THR A 10 -3.73 8.52 -9.61
N ALA A 11 -4.83 8.40 -10.34
CA ALA A 11 -5.92 7.45 -10.05
C ALA A 11 -6.44 7.54 -8.60
N ALA A 12 -6.78 8.75 -8.13
CA ALA A 12 -7.18 9.05 -6.75
C ALA A 12 -8.41 8.27 -6.21
N SER A 13 -9.12 7.52 -7.07
CA SER A 13 -10.24 6.64 -6.74
C SER A 13 -9.92 5.14 -6.87
N SER A 14 -8.66 4.78 -7.16
CA SER A 14 -8.15 3.40 -7.23
C SER A 14 -7.68 2.92 -5.86
N LEU A 15 -7.67 1.61 -5.63
CA LEU A 15 -7.03 1.00 -4.44
C LEU A 15 -5.49 1.00 -4.53
N HIS A 16 -4.95 1.27 -5.72
CA HIS A 16 -3.52 1.33 -6.01
C HIS A 16 -3.17 2.67 -6.67
N PRO A 17 -3.34 3.81 -5.96
CA PRO A 17 -2.96 5.10 -6.51
C PRO A 17 -1.44 5.25 -6.52
N HIS A 18 -0.95 6.14 -7.36
CA HIS A 18 0.46 6.50 -7.42
C HIS A 18 0.62 7.96 -6.98
N LEU A 19 1.67 8.26 -6.22
CA LEU A 19 1.98 9.61 -5.78
C LEU A 19 3.19 10.13 -6.55
N HIS A 20 2.91 10.84 -7.64
CA HIS A 20 3.93 11.49 -8.45
C HIS A 20 4.41 12.76 -7.75
N THR A 21 5.71 12.88 -7.58
CA THR A 21 6.37 14.05 -7.00
C THR A 21 7.34 14.63 -8.02
N SER A 22 7.07 15.85 -8.48
CA SER A 22 7.95 16.59 -9.39
C SER A 22 8.85 17.53 -8.59
N LEU A 23 10.12 17.59 -9.00
CA LEU A 23 11.16 18.33 -8.29
C LEU A 23 11.80 19.33 -9.25
N THR A 24 11.71 20.62 -8.91
CA THR A 24 12.43 21.68 -9.64
C THR A 24 13.38 22.37 -8.67
N ILE A 25 14.68 22.16 -8.87
CA ILE A 25 15.75 22.69 -8.03
C ILE A 25 16.84 23.27 -8.91
N GLU A 26 17.09 24.57 -8.81
CA GLU A 26 18.05 25.29 -9.66
C GLU A 26 19.52 25.03 -9.28
N GLN A 27 19.81 24.75 -8.00
CA GLN A 27 21.18 24.57 -7.50
C GLN A 27 21.24 23.39 -6.51
N PRO A 28 21.72 22.20 -6.94
CA PRO A 28 21.93 21.07 -6.04
C PRO A 28 23.14 21.31 -5.13
N GLN A 29 23.08 20.79 -3.90
CA GLN A 29 24.24 20.82 -3.00
C GLN A 29 25.26 19.74 -3.38
N THR A 30 26.55 20.08 -3.29
CA THR A 30 27.65 19.12 -3.51
C THR A 30 27.96 18.39 -2.19
N ASN A 31 28.34 17.11 -2.28
CA ASN A 31 28.69 16.25 -1.13
C ASN A 31 27.57 15.99 -0.11
N CYS A 32 26.30 16.15 -0.52
CA CYS A 32 25.14 15.81 0.29
C CYS A 32 24.20 14.89 -0.51
N TYR A 33 23.37 14.15 0.21
CA TYR A 33 22.33 13.31 -0.39
C TYR A 33 21.02 14.09 -0.42
N PHE A 34 20.24 13.91 -1.48
CA PHE A 34 18.88 14.42 -1.52
C PHE A 34 17.95 13.37 -0.92
N ASP A 35 17.27 13.74 0.16
CA ASP A 35 16.37 12.87 0.90
C ASP A 35 14.92 13.34 0.73
N LEU A 36 14.04 12.38 0.46
CA LEU A 36 12.60 12.58 0.32
C LEU A 36 11.88 11.66 1.30
N LEU A 37 11.09 12.26 2.19
CA LEU A 37 10.43 11.59 3.28
C LEU A 37 8.92 11.72 3.14
N TYR A 38 8.24 10.59 3.00
CA TYR A 38 6.78 10.53 2.95
C TYR A 38 6.26 10.03 4.28
N GLU A 39 5.41 10.83 4.92
CA GLU A 39 4.61 10.39 6.06
C GLU A 39 3.24 9.96 5.54
N LEU A 40 2.92 8.68 5.73
CA LEU A 40 1.71 8.07 5.22
C LEU A 40 0.77 7.76 6.38
N PRO A 41 -0.53 8.13 6.29
CA PRO A 41 -1.51 7.77 7.31
C PRO A 41 -1.71 6.25 7.33
N PRO A 42 -2.21 5.65 8.43
CA PRO A 42 -2.41 4.20 8.54
C PRO A 42 -3.37 3.62 7.49
N SER A 43 -4.22 4.45 6.86
CA SER A 43 -5.10 4.04 5.75
C SER A 43 -4.35 3.74 4.45
N VAL A 44 -3.06 4.04 4.39
CA VAL A 44 -2.20 3.87 3.21
C VAL A 44 -0.93 3.15 3.64
N PHE A 45 -0.45 2.26 2.81
CA PHE A 45 0.84 1.62 2.99
C PHE A 45 1.54 1.49 1.65
N VAL A 46 2.82 1.15 1.72
CA VAL A 46 3.65 0.83 0.56
C VAL A 46 4.16 -0.59 0.70
N ASP A 47 4.37 -1.28 -0.41
CA ASP A 47 5.06 -2.57 -0.42
C ASP A 47 6.58 -2.33 -0.45
N PRO A 48 7.33 -2.68 0.60
CA PRO A 48 8.78 -2.52 0.63
C PRO A 48 9.50 -3.27 -0.50
N ASN A 49 8.97 -4.42 -0.93
CA ASN A 49 9.58 -5.21 -2.00
C ASN A 49 9.43 -4.51 -3.35
N GLN A 50 8.24 -3.94 -3.61
CA GLN A 50 8.00 -3.13 -4.80
C GLN A 50 8.94 -1.92 -4.83
N LEU A 51 9.10 -1.21 -3.71
CA LEU A 51 9.97 -0.04 -3.64
C LEU A 51 11.45 -0.38 -3.83
N THR A 52 11.91 -1.51 -3.30
CA THR A 52 13.31 -1.96 -3.45
C THR A 52 13.66 -2.26 -4.92
N SER A 53 12.66 -2.61 -5.75
CA SER A 53 12.84 -2.77 -7.20
C SER A 53 12.93 -1.44 -7.96
N LEU A 54 12.31 -0.38 -7.44
CA LEU A 54 12.25 0.94 -8.08
C LEU A 54 13.39 1.85 -7.63
N TYR A 55 13.80 1.75 -6.36
CA TYR A 55 14.75 2.66 -5.72
C TYR A 55 15.91 1.89 -5.11
N ARG A 56 17.14 2.33 -5.40
CA ARG A 56 18.35 1.71 -4.85
C ARG A 56 18.54 1.94 -3.35
N GLN A 57 18.09 3.09 -2.85
CA GLN A 57 18.20 3.46 -1.44
C GLN A 57 16.80 3.86 -0.96
N VAL A 58 16.12 2.89 -0.35
CA VAL A 58 14.81 3.07 0.28
C VAL A 58 14.81 2.44 1.67
N ALA A 59 14.17 3.11 2.61
CA ALA A 59 13.83 2.57 3.91
C ALA A 59 12.35 2.83 4.19
N VAL A 60 11.64 1.79 4.64
CA VAL A 60 10.24 1.89 5.05
C VAL A 60 10.17 1.59 6.55
N TYR A 61 9.53 2.48 7.30
CA TYR A 61 9.34 2.38 8.74
C TYR A 61 7.85 2.35 9.08
N GLY A 62 7.46 1.55 10.06
CA GLY A 62 6.06 1.38 10.47
C GLY A 62 5.46 0.05 10.01
N GLU A 63 4.12 -0.02 9.99
CA GLU A 63 3.39 -1.24 9.64
C GLU A 63 3.29 -1.44 8.11
N THR A 64 3.68 -2.63 7.65
CA THR A 64 3.74 -2.98 6.22
C THR A 64 2.94 -4.24 5.88
N ASP A 65 2.18 -4.81 6.82
CA ASP A 65 1.28 -5.94 6.54
C ASP A 65 0.34 -5.59 5.40
N LEU A 66 0.40 -6.31 4.28
CA LEU A 66 -0.37 -6.02 3.07
C LEU A 66 -1.85 -6.44 3.20
N GLU A 67 -2.17 -7.31 4.16
CA GLU A 67 -3.49 -7.96 4.29
C GLU A 67 -4.33 -7.38 5.43
N ALA A 68 -3.70 -6.72 6.41
CA ALA A 68 -4.42 -6.15 7.54
C ALA A 68 -5.39 -5.02 7.13
N PRO A 69 -6.69 -5.11 7.47
CA PRO A 69 -7.61 -3.98 7.31
C PRO A 69 -7.26 -2.86 8.31
N LEU A 70 -7.69 -1.63 8.03
CA LEU A 70 -7.31 -0.43 8.81
C LEU A 70 -7.58 -0.57 10.32
N GLU A 71 -8.66 -1.25 10.70
CA GLU A 71 -9.03 -1.47 12.10
C GLU A 71 -7.98 -2.30 12.86
N HIS A 72 -7.33 -3.25 12.17
CA HIS A 72 -6.38 -4.21 12.75
C HIS A 72 -4.92 -3.73 12.68
N VAL A 73 -4.64 -2.59 12.05
CA VAL A 73 -3.30 -1.97 12.03
C VAL A 73 -2.91 -1.57 13.45
N GLN A 74 -1.76 -2.05 13.95
CA GLN A 74 -1.29 -1.74 15.30
C GLN A 74 -0.75 -0.31 15.42
N GLU A 75 0.08 0.12 14.45
CA GLU A 75 0.65 1.46 14.43
C GLU A 75 -0.35 2.47 13.82
N LYS A 76 -1.09 3.16 14.69
CA LYS A 76 -2.09 4.15 14.27
C LYS A 76 -1.50 5.46 13.75
N ARG A 77 -0.19 5.70 13.95
CA ARG A 77 0.50 6.87 13.38
C ARG A 77 0.80 6.71 11.89
N GLY A 78 0.79 5.47 11.37
CA GLY A 78 1.00 5.17 9.96
C GLY A 78 2.42 4.67 9.65
N SER A 79 2.96 5.06 8.50
CA SER A 79 4.28 4.64 8.04
C SER A 79 5.09 5.81 7.48
N VAL A 80 6.41 5.67 7.48
CA VAL A 80 7.34 6.63 6.90
C VAL A 80 8.17 5.96 5.83
N VAL A 81 8.18 6.55 4.63
CA VAL A 81 9.04 6.11 3.53
C VAL A 81 10.15 7.11 3.34
N HIS A 82 11.39 6.65 3.44
CA HIS A 82 12.60 7.46 3.23
C HIS A 82 13.26 7.01 1.94
N LEU A 83 13.24 7.87 0.93
CA LEU A 83 13.97 7.71 -0.32
C LEU A 83 15.21 8.59 -0.30
N ARG A 84 16.33 8.03 -0.74
CA ARG A 84 17.60 8.75 -0.83
C ARG A 84 18.17 8.71 -2.24
N PHE A 85 18.67 9.85 -2.69
CA PHE A 85 19.23 10.01 -4.02
C PHE A 85 20.62 10.67 -3.95
N SER A 86 21.59 10.08 -4.65
CA SER A 86 22.93 10.66 -4.82
C SER A 86 22.96 11.79 -5.86
N SER A 87 21.98 11.82 -6.76
CA SER A 87 21.77 12.84 -7.77
C SER A 87 20.32 13.26 -7.74
N LEU A 88 20.04 14.54 -7.95
CA LEU A 88 18.69 15.07 -7.94
C LEU A 88 17.80 14.36 -8.98
N PRO A 89 16.72 13.68 -8.58
CA PRO A 89 15.75 13.15 -9.52
C PRO A 89 14.83 14.28 -10.03
N SER A 90 14.44 14.22 -11.31
CA SER A 90 13.45 15.15 -11.86
C SER A 90 12.04 14.82 -11.35
N GLU A 91 11.74 13.53 -11.24
CA GLU A 91 10.44 13.00 -10.83
C GLU A 91 10.63 11.75 -9.98
N VAL A 92 9.75 11.57 -9.01
CA VAL A 92 9.69 10.40 -8.13
C VAL A 92 8.26 9.89 -8.13
N ASP A 93 8.08 8.60 -8.34
CA ASP A 93 6.77 7.94 -8.32
C ASP A 93 6.68 6.95 -7.16
N LEU A 94 5.82 7.25 -6.19
CA LEU A 94 5.61 6.38 -5.04
C LEU A 94 4.32 5.57 -5.22
N PRO A 95 4.39 4.26 -5.51
CA PRO A 95 3.20 3.41 -5.55
C PRO A 95 2.62 3.28 -4.15
N LEU A 96 1.32 3.53 -4.03
CA LEU A 96 0.59 3.45 -2.77
C LEU A 96 -0.46 2.34 -2.84
N HIS A 97 -0.73 1.72 -1.69
CA HIS A 97 -1.82 0.79 -1.50
C HIS A 97 -2.77 1.33 -0.44
N LEU A 98 -4.06 1.37 -0.76
CA LEU A 98 -5.10 1.77 0.18
C LEU A 98 -5.55 0.55 0.99
N ARG A 99 -5.64 0.70 2.32
CA ARG A 99 -6.23 -0.31 3.18
C ARG A 99 -7.74 -0.32 3.07
N TYR A 100 -8.33 -1.50 3.23
CA TYR A 100 -9.76 -1.64 3.43
C TYR A 100 -10.18 -0.86 4.68
N GLN A 101 -11.13 0.05 4.50
CA GLN A 101 -11.75 0.79 5.59
C GLN A 101 -13.09 0.17 5.96
N SER A 102 -13.54 0.48 7.18
CA SER A 102 -14.85 0.08 7.68
C SER A 102 -15.96 0.50 6.71
N PRO A 103 -16.96 -0.36 6.47
CA PRO A 103 -18.15 0.01 5.72
C PRO A 103 -18.84 1.25 6.28
N SER A 104 -19.51 2.01 5.42
CA SER A 104 -20.24 3.22 5.79
C SER A 104 -21.74 3.04 5.56
N ILE A 105 -22.54 3.68 6.40
CA ILE A 105 -24.00 3.68 6.26
C ILE A 105 -24.44 4.61 5.13
N TYR A 106 -23.74 5.74 4.95
CA TYR A 106 -24.20 6.85 4.11
C TYR A 106 -23.37 7.10 2.86
N SER A 107 -22.13 6.60 2.81
CA SER A 107 -21.19 6.94 1.73
C SER A 107 -20.57 5.70 1.11
N SER A 108 -20.26 5.78 -0.18
CA SER A 108 -19.42 4.80 -0.89
C SER A 108 -17.93 5.17 -0.88
N TYR A 109 -17.59 6.34 -0.33
CA TYR A 109 -16.22 6.84 -0.29
C TYR A 109 -15.90 7.45 1.06
N ARG A 110 -14.63 7.36 1.46
CA ARG A 110 -14.12 8.05 2.64
C ARG A 110 -12.85 8.83 2.28
N PRO A 111 -12.80 10.13 2.56
CA PRO A 111 -11.61 10.92 2.29
C PRO A 111 -10.50 10.52 3.27
N ILE A 112 -9.29 10.41 2.75
CA ILE A 112 -8.07 10.32 3.54
C ILE A 112 -7.16 11.47 3.17
N THR A 113 -6.25 11.82 4.07
CA THR A 113 -5.37 12.97 3.90
C THR A 113 -3.93 12.54 4.09
N ILE A 114 -3.10 12.82 3.08
CA ILE A 114 -1.67 12.57 3.09
C ILE A 114 -0.94 13.92 3.13
N PRO A 115 0.00 14.15 4.07
CA PRO A 115 0.84 15.34 4.03
C PRO A 115 1.75 15.33 2.78
N ARG A 116 2.21 16.50 2.35
CA ARG A 116 3.25 16.55 1.32
C ARG A 116 4.57 15.94 1.82
N PRO A 117 5.39 15.37 0.92
CA PRO A 117 6.68 14.83 1.31
C PRO A 117 7.63 15.93 1.76
N LEU A 118 8.34 15.67 2.86
CA LEU A 118 9.45 16.49 3.29
C LEU A 118 10.63 16.20 2.38
N ALA A 119 11.13 17.23 1.70
CA ALA A 119 12.31 17.14 0.85
C ALA A 119 13.43 17.97 1.47
N GLY A 120 14.67 17.50 1.36
CA GLY A 120 15.82 18.25 1.85
C GLY A 120 17.15 17.60 1.56
N TRP A 121 18.21 18.28 1.96
CA TRP A 121 19.58 17.79 1.79
C TRP A 121 20.09 17.22 3.10
N THR A 122 20.61 16.01 3.06
CA THR A 122 21.28 15.37 4.19
C THR A 122 22.76 15.26 3.92
N CYS A 123 23.55 16.02 4.66
CA CYS A 123 25.00 15.98 4.57
C CYS A 123 25.55 15.05 5.66
N THR A 124 26.20 13.96 5.24
CA THR A 124 26.77 12.96 6.14
C THR A 124 27.98 12.30 5.49
N ASN A 125 28.95 11.90 6.32
CA ASN A 125 30.14 11.17 5.86
C ASN A 125 29.88 9.66 5.69
N SER A 126 28.69 9.17 6.08
CA SER A 126 28.29 7.77 5.96
C SER A 126 27.32 7.58 4.79
N PRO A 127 27.51 6.54 3.95
CA PRO A 127 26.60 6.25 2.84
C PRO A 127 25.24 5.69 3.29
N GLY A 128 25.11 5.28 4.56
CA GLY A 128 23.86 4.73 5.10
C GLY A 128 22.83 5.80 5.47
N PHE A 129 21.57 5.40 5.57
CA PHE A 129 20.51 6.25 6.12
C PHE A 129 20.89 6.68 7.55
N PRO A 130 21.00 7.98 7.85
CA PRO A 130 21.15 8.42 9.21
C PRO A 130 19.85 8.13 9.97
N PRO A 131 19.93 7.97 11.30
CA PRO A 131 18.73 7.95 12.12
C PRO A 131 17.91 9.21 11.79
N LEU A 132 16.65 8.99 11.40
CA LEU A 132 15.74 10.05 10.98
C LEU A 132 15.68 11.12 12.08
N LEU A 133 15.90 12.38 11.68
CA LEU A 133 16.07 13.49 12.60
C LEU A 133 14.84 13.69 13.48
N THR A 134 15.10 13.63 14.78
CA THR A 134 14.12 13.41 15.85
C THR A 134 13.21 14.61 16.13
N ASN A 135 13.35 15.71 15.40
CA ASN A 135 12.66 16.96 15.72
C ASN A 135 11.40 17.24 14.88
N THR A 136 11.19 16.56 13.74
CA THR A 136 10.00 16.78 12.90
C THR A 136 9.17 15.51 12.66
N LEU A 137 9.79 14.32 12.67
CA LEU A 137 9.11 13.04 12.47
C LEU A 137 9.06 12.28 13.79
N THR A 138 7.90 12.29 14.45
CA THR A 138 7.67 11.81 15.83
C THR A 138 7.67 10.28 15.98
N LEU A 139 8.20 9.54 15.00
CA LEU A 139 8.03 8.10 14.87
C LEU A 139 9.23 7.23 15.28
N LEU A 140 10.39 7.80 15.67
CA LEU A 140 11.63 7.02 15.82
C LEU A 140 12.50 7.42 17.04
N PRO A 141 13.32 6.48 17.58
CA PRO A 141 14.14 6.70 18.77
C PRO A 141 15.35 7.61 18.51
N HIS A 142 15.69 8.41 19.53
CA HIS A 142 16.72 9.44 19.54
C HIS A 142 18.13 8.81 19.51
N ASN A 143 18.84 8.91 18.39
CA ASN A 143 20.28 8.63 18.36
C ASN A 143 21.02 9.72 17.59
N THR A 144 22.01 10.31 18.24
CA THR A 144 22.76 11.48 17.78
C THR A 144 23.74 11.09 16.68
N SER A 145 23.31 11.18 15.41
CA SER A 145 24.23 11.13 14.27
C SER A 145 24.68 12.53 13.85
N TYR A 146 25.92 12.67 13.40
CA TYR A 146 26.53 13.87 12.79
C TYR A 146 25.89 14.29 11.44
N ALA A 147 24.66 13.88 11.15
CA ALA A 147 23.96 14.19 9.91
C ALA A 147 23.07 15.41 10.12
N THR A 148 23.24 16.43 9.29
CA THR A 148 22.37 17.61 9.26
C THR A 148 21.42 17.51 8.08
N PHE A 149 20.11 17.62 8.34
CA PHE A 149 19.09 17.75 7.30
C PHE A 149 18.71 19.23 7.14
N ASP A 150 18.83 19.70 5.92
CA ASP A 150 18.43 21.04 5.50
C ASP A 150 17.11 20.94 4.72
N PRO A 151 15.95 21.19 5.37
CA PRO A 151 14.64 21.03 4.74
C PRO A 151 14.41 22.13 3.71
N ILE A 152 13.87 21.75 2.54
CA ILE A 152 13.38 22.71 1.55
C ILE A 152 12.06 23.29 2.08
N PRO A 153 11.92 24.62 2.16
CA PRO A 153 10.68 25.25 2.58
C PRO A 153 9.52 24.82 1.67
N GLN A 154 8.48 24.26 2.27
CA GLN A 154 7.26 23.90 1.56
C GLN A 154 6.05 24.43 2.32
N GLU A 155 4.98 24.72 1.57
CA GLU A 155 3.70 25.04 2.16
C GLU A 155 3.05 23.78 2.75
N ASN A 156 2.46 23.90 3.94
CA ASN A 156 1.74 22.82 4.64
C ASN A 156 0.40 22.48 3.99
N SER A 157 0.42 22.22 2.68
CA SER A 157 -0.74 21.72 1.95
C SER A 157 -0.87 20.22 2.16
N LYS A 158 -2.11 19.76 2.25
CA LYS A 158 -2.42 18.33 2.42
C LYS A 158 -3.09 17.81 1.17
N LEU A 159 -2.75 16.59 0.79
CA LEU A 159 -3.33 15.91 -0.34
C LEU A 159 -4.50 15.04 0.10
N THR A 160 -5.64 15.15 -0.58
CA THR A 160 -6.83 14.35 -0.27
C THR A 160 -7.06 13.27 -1.32
N LEU A 161 -7.26 12.04 -0.88
CA LEU A 161 -7.63 10.88 -1.71
C LEU A 161 -8.99 10.34 -1.29
N GLN A 162 -9.73 9.74 -2.22
CA GLN A 162 -11.04 9.15 -1.94
C GLN A 162 -10.93 7.63 -1.95
N VAL A 163 -11.09 7.01 -0.78
CA VAL A 163 -11.02 5.55 -0.65
C VAL A 163 -12.43 4.97 -0.80
N PRO A 164 -12.65 4.01 -1.71
CA PRO A 164 -13.94 3.35 -1.81
C PRO A 164 -14.22 2.54 -0.54
N VAL A 165 -15.45 2.60 -0.05
CA VAL A 165 -15.93 1.83 1.10
C VAL A 165 -17.26 1.16 0.78
N GLY A 166 -17.47 -0.03 1.34
CA GLY A 166 -18.73 -0.75 1.19
C GLY A 166 -19.88 -0.02 1.90
N ARG A 167 -21.09 -0.11 1.34
CA ARG A 167 -22.29 0.37 2.03
C ARG A 167 -22.85 -0.73 2.91
N VAL A 168 -23.19 -0.39 4.15
CA VAL A 168 -23.81 -1.35 5.08
C VAL A 168 -25.17 -1.84 4.56
N GLY A 169 -25.90 -1.00 3.82
CA GLY A 169 -27.18 -1.38 3.22
C GLY A 169 -27.08 -2.51 2.18
N ASP A 170 -25.91 -2.69 1.56
CA ASP A 170 -25.68 -3.74 0.56
C ASP A 170 -25.28 -5.08 1.23
N MET A 171 -25.14 -5.12 2.55
CA MET A 171 -24.70 -6.31 3.28
C MET A 171 -25.66 -7.50 3.06
N SER A 172 -26.97 -7.28 3.17
CA SER A 172 -27.95 -8.37 3.03
C SER A 172 -28.02 -8.94 1.62
N ILE A 173 -27.86 -8.12 0.59
CA ILE A 173 -27.88 -8.60 -0.80
C ILE A 173 -26.62 -9.41 -1.11
N VAL A 174 -25.46 -8.96 -0.61
CA VAL A 174 -24.20 -9.70 -0.74
C VAL A 174 -24.29 -11.03 0.00
N GLU A 175 -24.78 -11.04 1.24
CA GLU A 175 -24.91 -12.24 2.05
C GLU A 175 -25.80 -13.31 1.39
N ILE A 176 -27.01 -12.93 0.98
CA ILE A 176 -27.96 -13.85 0.32
C ILE A 176 -27.40 -14.33 -1.02
N GLY A 177 -26.77 -13.43 -1.80
CA GLY A 177 -26.15 -13.76 -3.08
C GLY A 177 -25.01 -14.77 -2.91
N THR A 178 -24.09 -14.52 -1.98
CA THR A 178 -22.97 -15.43 -1.68
C THR A 178 -23.46 -16.78 -1.19
N LEU A 179 -24.44 -16.81 -0.28
CA LEU A 179 -25.05 -18.06 0.20
C LEU A 179 -25.70 -18.84 -0.96
N GLY A 180 -26.43 -18.15 -1.84
CA GLY A 180 -27.03 -18.75 -3.03
C GLY A 180 -25.98 -19.35 -3.97
N CYS A 181 -24.93 -18.59 -4.28
CA CYS A 181 -23.85 -19.08 -5.15
C CYS A 181 -23.13 -20.30 -4.55
N VAL A 182 -22.80 -20.25 -3.26
CA VAL A 182 -22.11 -21.35 -2.57
C VAL A 182 -22.99 -22.60 -2.56
N THR A 183 -24.26 -22.47 -2.15
CA THR A 183 -25.19 -23.62 -2.08
C THR A 183 -25.42 -24.26 -3.45
N LEU A 184 -25.65 -23.46 -4.49
CA LEU A 184 -25.80 -23.98 -5.86
C LEU A 184 -24.52 -24.64 -6.37
N GLY A 185 -23.36 -24.04 -6.13
CA GLY A 185 -22.06 -24.61 -6.48
C GLY A 185 -21.81 -25.94 -5.77
N THR A 186 -22.09 -26.02 -4.47
CA THR A 186 -21.98 -27.25 -3.69
C THR A 186 -22.95 -28.32 -4.19
N LEU A 187 -24.22 -27.98 -4.45
CA LEU A 187 -25.20 -28.92 -4.96
C LEU A 187 -24.79 -29.48 -6.32
N TRP A 188 -24.28 -28.61 -7.21
CA TRP A 188 -23.78 -29.02 -8.52
C TRP A 188 -22.61 -30.02 -8.40
N ILE A 189 -21.63 -29.73 -7.54
CA ILE A 189 -20.50 -30.64 -7.27
C ILE A 189 -21.02 -31.97 -6.71
N MET A 190 -21.97 -31.94 -5.77
CA MET A 190 -22.56 -33.16 -5.19
C MET A 190 -23.26 -34.01 -6.24
N VAL A 191 -24.05 -33.41 -7.14
CA VAL A 191 -24.71 -34.12 -8.24
C VAL A 191 -23.69 -34.73 -9.19
N ALA A 192 -22.64 -33.99 -9.55
CA ALA A 192 -21.58 -34.48 -10.43
C ALA A 192 -20.83 -35.68 -9.81
N LEU A 193 -20.47 -35.59 -8.52
CA LEU A 193 -19.85 -36.69 -7.77
C LEU A 193 -20.76 -37.91 -7.69
N TRP A 194 -22.05 -37.70 -7.39
CA TRP A 194 -23.02 -38.78 -7.31
C TRP A 194 -23.19 -39.51 -8.64
N ALA A 195 -23.31 -38.75 -9.74
CA ALA A 195 -23.36 -39.30 -11.09
C ALA A 195 -22.09 -40.11 -11.43
N SER A 196 -20.91 -39.60 -11.05
CA SER A 196 -19.63 -40.29 -11.24
C SER A 196 -19.57 -41.62 -10.47
N ILE A 197 -20.01 -41.64 -9.20
CA ILE A 197 -20.05 -42.85 -8.37
C ILE A 197 -21.00 -43.90 -8.98
N ILE A 198 -22.21 -43.48 -9.39
CA ILE A 198 -23.15 -44.39 -10.06
C ILE A 198 -22.54 -44.98 -11.32
N LYS A 199 -21.89 -44.14 -12.15
CA LYS A 199 -21.24 -44.57 -13.38
C LYS A 199 -20.13 -45.59 -13.09
N ARG A 200 -19.28 -45.35 -12.09
CA ARG A 200 -18.23 -46.27 -11.66
C ARG A 200 -18.80 -47.61 -11.19
N ARG A 201 -19.83 -47.60 -10.32
CA ARG A 201 -20.50 -48.83 -9.85
C ARG A 201 -21.05 -49.66 -11.01
N ARG A 202 -21.61 -49.02 -12.04
CA ARG A 202 -22.08 -49.70 -13.27
C ARG A 202 -20.94 -50.36 -14.06
N TYR A 203 -19.78 -49.71 -14.18
CA TYR A 203 -18.62 -50.32 -14.84
C TYR A 203 -18.05 -51.51 -14.08
N GLU A 204 -17.93 -51.40 -12.76
CA GLU A 204 -17.47 -52.51 -11.91
C GLU A 204 -18.43 -53.72 -12.01
N ALA A 205 -19.74 -53.49 -12.03
CA ALA A 205 -20.74 -54.55 -12.23
C ALA A 205 -20.59 -55.23 -13.61
N LYS A 206 -20.35 -54.48 -14.69
CA LYS A 206 -20.10 -55.04 -16.02
C LYS A 206 -18.78 -55.82 -16.11
N GLY A 207 -17.74 -55.36 -15.42
CA GLY A 207 -16.44 -56.04 -15.38
C GLY A 207 -16.48 -57.40 -14.67
N LYS A 208 -17.30 -57.53 -13.62
CA LYS A 208 -17.49 -58.82 -12.91
C LYS A 208 -18.20 -59.87 -13.79
N ARG A 209 -19.20 -59.47 -14.58
CA ARG A 209 -19.95 -60.38 -15.47
C ARG A 209 -19.10 -61.00 -16.59
N ARG A 210 -18.09 -60.28 -17.08
CA ARG A 210 -17.14 -60.77 -18.11
C ARG A 210 -16.09 -61.75 -17.61
N LYS A 211 -15.89 -61.87 -16.29
CA LYS A 211 -14.92 -62.81 -15.70
C LYS A 211 -15.53 -64.16 -15.31
N SER A 212 -16.85 -64.30 -15.40
CA SER A 212 -17.60 -65.51 -15.03
C SER A 212 -18.11 -66.31 -16.24
N GLU A 213 -17.81 -65.85 -17.45
CA GLU A 213 -17.96 -66.59 -18.72
C GLU A 213 -16.58 -67.09 -19.15
#